data_AF-A0A357IZD9-F1
#
_entry.id   AF-A0A357IZD9-F1
#
_cell.length_a   1.000
_cell.length_b   1.000
_cell.length_c   1.000
_cell.angle_alpha   90.00
_cell.angle_beta   90.00
_cell.angle_gamma   90.00
#
_symmetry.space_group_name_H-M   'P 1'
#
loop_
_entity.id
_entity.type
_entity.pdbx_description
1 polymer ?
#
loop_
_entity_poly.entity_id
_entity_poly.type
_entity_poly.pdbx_seq_one_letter_code
_entity_poly.pdbx_strand_id
1 'polypeptide(L)'
;KGRAGFVMANSASDARASEMELRKTLIEDGAVDVMVAVGPNMFYTVTLPCTLWFLDRGKKGTKRADTVLFLDARHIYRQIDRAHRDWTEGQIGFLANVVRLYRGDKADYSLGGKEAEEKIKEVFGKKPAYADLAGLCKVASVSEIAEQGYSLNPGRYVGVAAGEEMDEDDFKERFAALHAEFEELTKQAHSLEKVISKNAKEILG
;
A
#
# COMPACT_ATOMS: atom_id res chain seq x y z
N LYS A 1 11.56 23.97 8.90
CA LYS A 1 10.78 23.53 7.72
C LYS A 1 9.75 22.50 8.17
N GLY A 2 8.55 22.47 7.59
CA GLY A 2 7.42 21.65 8.07
C GLY A 2 7.33 20.27 7.42
N ARG A 3 6.87 19.29 8.19
CA ARG A 3 6.53 17.92 7.78
C ARG A 3 5.12 17.60 8.26
N ALA A 4 4.42 16.73 7.54
CA ALA A 4 3.10 16.25 7.92
C ALA A 4 2.95 14.77 7.55
N GLY A 5 2.13 14.05 8.31
CA GLY A 5 1.74 12.67 8.05
C GLY A 5 0.22 12.57 8.06
N PHE A 6 -0.36 11.89 7.07
CA PHE A 6 -1.80 11.71 6.95
C PHE A 6 -2.13 10.22 6.79
N VAL A 7 -3.21 9.79 7.44
CA VAL A 7 -3.83 8.49 7.17
C VAL A 7 -4.90 8.71 6.11
N MET A 8 -4.74 8.09 4.95
CA MET A 8 -5.63 8.26 3.81
C MET A 8 -6.28 6.94 3.42
N ALA A 9 -7.52 6.99 2.95
CA ALA A 9 -8.13 5.86 2.27
C ALA A 9 -7.32 5.51 1.01
N ASN A 10 -7.18 4.22 0.69
CA ASN A 10 -6.39 3.78 -0.47
C ASN A 10 -6.89 4.37 -1.79
N SER A 11 -8.20 4.62 -1.92
CA SER A 11 -8.78 5.28 -3.09
C SER A 11 -8.15 6.63 -3.37
N ALA A 12 -7.77 7.41 -2.34
CA ALA A 12 -7.16 8.73 -2.51
C ALA A 12 -5.82 8.66 -3.27
N SER A 13 -5.15 7.51 -3.28
CA SER A 13 -3.87 7.29 -3.98
C SER A 13 -4.03 7.02 -5.48
N ASP A 14 -5.22 6.61 -5.94
CA ASP A 14 -5.50 6.21 -7.33
C ASP A 14 -6.71 6.95 -7.96
N ALA A 15 -7.47 7.72 -7.17
CA ALA A 15 -8.67 8.41 -7.63
C ALA A 15 -8.43 9.29 -8.87
N ARG A 16 -9.47 9.42 -9.70
CA ARG A 16 -9.43 10.08 -11.01
C ARG A 16 -10.02 11.50 -10.95
N ALA A 17 -10.14 12.13 -12.11
CA ALA A 17 -10.71 13.48 -12.27
C ALA A 17 -10.01 14.50 -11.37
N SER A 18 -10.77 15.32 -10.63
CA SER A 18 -10.23 16.41 -9.81
C SER A 18 -9.22 15.97 -8.75
N GLU A 19 -9.38 14.77 -8.18
CA GLU A 19 -8.44 14.24 -7.17
C GLU A 19 -7.08 13.87 -7.78
N MET A 20 -7.07 13.44 -9.04
CA MET A 20 -5.83 13.18 -9.78
C MET A 20 -5.06 14.48 -10.02
N GLU A 21 -5.74 15.57 -10.42
CA GLU A 21 -5.10 16.87 -10.63
C GLU A 21 -4.52 17.45 -9.33
N LEU A 22 -5.21 17.25 -8.20
CA LEU A 22 -4.69 17.62 -6.88
C LEU A 22 -3.43 16.83 -6.52
N ARG A 23 -3.45 15.49 -6.70
CA ARG A 23 -2.26 14.65 -6.48
C ARG A 23 -1.11 15.08 -7.38
N LYS A 24 -1.37 15.28 -8.67
CA LYS A 24 -0.39 15.74 -9.64
C LYS A 24 0.30 17.02 -9.15
N THR A 25 -0.48 18.00 -8.70
CA THR A 25 0.06 19.25 -8.14
C THR A 25 0.95 18.99 -6.92
N LEU A 26 0.54 18.12 -6.00
CA LEU A 26 1.36 17.78 -4.80
C LEU A 26 2.67 17.08 -5.15
N ILE A 27 2.64 16.22 -6.17
CA ILE A 27 3.79 15.45 -6.66
C ILE A 27 4.77 16.38 -7.38
N GLU A 28 4.26 17.19 -8.32
CA GLU A 28 5.06 18.13 -9.12
C GLU A 28 5.61 19.29 -8.28
N ASP A 29 4.91 19.71 -7.21
CA ASP A 29 5.46 20.64 -6.23
C ASP A 29 6.56 20.00 -5.37
N GLY A 30 6.81 18.69 -5.48
CA GLY A 30 7.81 17.98 -4.68
C GLY A 30 7.47 17.96 -3.19
N ALA A 31 6.18 17.99 -2.84
CA ALA A 31 5.71 17.96 -1.46
C ALA A 31 5.66 16.55 -0.89
N VAL A 32 5.31 15.56 -1.73
CA VAL A 32 5.19 14.15 -1.35
C VAL A 32 6.58 13.54 -1.13
N ASP A 33 6.81 12.91 0.03
CA ASP A 33 8.09 12.31 0.39
C ASP A 33 8.04 10.79 0.47
N VAL A 34 7.09 10.26 1.23
CA VAL A 34 6.97 8.82 1.47
C VAL A 34 5.51 8.41 1.41
N MET A 35 5.24 7.30 0.72
CA MET A 35 3.95 6.64 0.65
C MET A 35 4.08 5.25 1.26
N VAL A 36 3.24 4.92 2.24
CA VAL A 36 3.28 3.61 2.93
C VAL A 36 1.95 2.89 2.77
N ALA A 37 1.93 1.74 2.13
CA ALA A 37 0.74 0.89 2.05
C ALA A 37 0.63 0.09 3.34
N VAL A 38 -0.54 0.16 3.98
CA VAL A 38 -0.82 -0.52 5.25
C VAL A 38 -1.87 -1.60 5.01
N GLY A 39 -1.66 -2.76 5.63
CA GLY A 39 -2.55 -3.91 5.50
C GLY A 39 -3.94 -3.66 6.10
N PRO A 40 -4.89 -4.57 5.84
CA PRO A 40 -6.21 -4.53 6.46
C PRO A 40 -6.12 -4.78 7.97
N ASN A 41 -7.23 -4.56 8.68
CA ASN A 41 -7.41 -4.90 10.10
C ASN A 41 -6.54 -4.10 11.09
N MET A 42 -6.01 -2.95 10.67
CA MET A 42 -5.22 -2.03 11.52
C MET A 42 -6.09 -1.00 12.26
N PHE A 43 -7.40 -1.02 12.04
CA PHE A 43 -8.38 -0.18 12.74
C PHE A 43 -9.34 -1.05 13.55
N TYR A 44 -9.86 -0.52 14.65
CA TYR A 44 -10.77 -1.26 15.54
C TYR A 44 -12.18 -1.48 14.98
N THR A 45 -12.64 -0.63 14.07
CA THR A 45 -14.05 -0.63 13.61
C THR A 45 -14.22 -0.95 12.14
N VAL A 46 -13.13 -0.96 11.37
CA VAL A 46 -13.14 -1.22 9.92
C VAL A 46 -11.95 -2.10 9.54
N THR A 47 -12.17 -3.00 8.59
CA THR A 47 -11.12 -3.90 8.08
C THR A 47 -10.33 -3.31 6.91
N LEU A 48 -10.76 -2.17 6.39
CA LEU A 48 -10.19 -1.56 5.19
C LEU A 48 -8.71 -1.20 5.39
N PRO A 49 -7.84 -1.52 4.41
CA PRO A 49 -6.46 -1.03 4.39
C PRO A 49 -6.41 0.49 4.16
N CYS A 50 -5.29 1.10 4.52
CA CYS A 50 -5.04 2.53 4.33
C CYS A 50 -3.64 2.80 3.75
N THR A 51 -3.43 4.04 3.31
CA THR A 51 -2.12 4.52 2.87
C THR A 51 -1.69 5.66 3.77
N LEU A 52 -0.47 5.62 4.28
CA LEU A 52 0.11 6.74 5.02
C LEU A 52 0.85 7.65 4.04
N TRP A 53 0.49 8.93 4.05
CA TRP A 53 1.08 9.95 3.19
C TRP A 53 1.97 10.85 4.04
N PHE A 54 3.27 10.87 3.74
CA PHE A 54 4.20 11.76 4.39
C PHE A 54 4.63 12.86 3.44
N LEU A 55 4.41 14.10 3.85
CA LEU A 55 4.83 15.31 3.13
C LEU A 55 6.04 15.93 3.83
N ASP A 56 7.04 16.35 3.05
CA ASP A 56 8.24 17.01 3.58
C ASP A 56 8.62 18.21 2.70
N ARG A 57 8.22 19.43 3.12
CA ARG A 57 8.67 20.67 2.43
C ARG A 57 10.20 20.85 2.49
N GLY A 58 10.87 20.12 3.37
CA GLY A 58 12.32 20.13 3.53
C GLY A 58 13.09 19.49 2.39
N LYS A 59 12.46 18.65 1.56
CA LYS A 59 13.13 17.94 0.47
C LYS A 59 13.44 18.79 -0.75
N LYS A 60 12.77 19.94 -0.92
CA LYS A 60 13.05 20.89 -2.00
C LYS A 60 14.52 21.33 -1.97
N GLY A 61 15.20 21.24 -3.11
CA GLY A 61 16.63 21.55 -3.26
C GLY A 61 17.57 20.47 -2.73
N THR A 62 17.06 19.26 -2.45
CA THR A 62 17.88 18.08 -2.13
C THR A 62 17.82 17.07 -3.26
N LYS A 63 18.67 16.04 -3.22
CA LYS A 63 18.62 14.91 -4.18
C LYS A 63 17.27 14.18 -4.20
N ARG A 64 16.44 14.34 -3.17
CA ARG A 64 15.11 13.72 -3.06
C ARG A 64 14.01 14.53 -3.72
N ALA A 65 14.28 15.75 -4.20
CA ALA A 65 13.26 16.68 -4.66
C ALA A 65 12.29 16.05 -5.69
N ASP A 66 12.85 15.27 -6.61
CA ASP A 66 12.13 14.67 -7.74
C ASP A 66 11.83 13.18 -7.54
N THR A 67 11.88 12.67 -6.31
CA THR A 67 11.67 11.24 -6.02
C THR A 67 10.70 11.03 -4.88
N VAL A 68 9.95 9.94 -4.89
CA VAL A 68 9.07 9.51 -3.79
C VAL A 68 9.47 8.10 -3.38
N LEU A 69 9.57 7.86 -2.07
CA LEU A 69 9.74 6.51 -1.53
C LEU A 69 8.38 5.83 -1.39
N PHE A 70 8.23 4.69 -2.04
CA PHE A 70 7.10 3.77 -1.86
C PHE A 70 7.52 2.63 -0.95
N LEU A 71 6.74 2.39 0.10
CA LEU A 71 6.96 1.34 1.09
C LEU A 71 5.69 0.50 1.21
N ASP A 72 5.84 -0.82 1.15
CA ASP A 72 4.76 -1.76 1.32
C ASP A 72 4.87 -2.48 2.66
N ALA A 73 3.98 -2.11 3.58
CA ALA A 73 3.89 -2.69 4.91
C ALA A 73 2.65 -3.59 5.06
N ARG A 74 2.00 -3.99 3.96
CA ARG A 74 0.76 -4.81 4.01
C ARG A 74 0.98 -6.17 4.69
N HIS A 75 2.18 -6.71 4.58
CA HIS A 75 2.57 -8.02 5.13
C HIS A 75 3.40 -7.90 6.41
N ILE A 76 3.64 -6.68 6.90
CA ILE A 76 4.35 -6.43 8.16
C ILE A 76 3.29 -6.12 9.20
N TYR A 77 3.01 -7.07 10.09
CA TYR A 77 2.09 -6.88 11.19
C TYR A 77 2.32 -7.90 12.29
N ARG A 78 1.82 -7.59 13.48
CA ARG A 78 1.52 -8.56 14.52
C ARG A 78 0.00 -8.78 14.51
N GLN A 79 -0.40 -10.05 14.49
CA GLN A 79 -1.80 -10.41 14.68
C GLN A 79 -2.11 -10.37 16.18
N ILE A 80 -3.03 -9.50 16.60
CA ILE A 80 -3.44 -9.39 18.01
C ILE A 80 -4.50 -10.45 18.32
N ASP A 81 -5.54 -10.51 17.49
CA ASP A 81 -6.65 -11.45 17.58
C ASP A 81 -7.13 -11.81 16.16
N ARG A 82 -8.29 -12.48 16.00
CA ARG A 82 -8.81 -12.85 14.67
C ARG A 82 -9.12 -11.66 13.76
N ALA A 83 -9.49 -10.51 14.33
CA ALA A 83 -9.99 -9.33 13.64
C ALA A 83 -9.01 -8.15 13.60
N HIS A 84 -8.00 -8.10 14.48
CA HIS A 84 -7.13 -6.95 14.65
C HIS A 84 -5.64 -7.26 14.50
N ARG A 85 -4.94 -6.29 13.91
CA ARG A 85 -3.50 -6.26 13.69
C ARG A 85 -2.93 -4.93 14.21
N ASP A 86 -1.68 -4.97 14.62
CA ASP A 86 -0.90 -3.76 14.88
C ASP A 86 0.57 -3.92 14.44
N TRP A 87 1.35 -2.89 14.70
CA TRP A 87 2.81 -2.95 14.59
C TRP A 87 3.44 -2.98 15.97
N THR A 88 4.40 -3.87 16.17
CA THR A 88 5.31 -3.79 17.32
C THR A 88 6.20 -2.56 17.21
N GLU A 89 6.78 -2.10 18.31
CA GLU A 89 7.78 -1.03 18.24
C GLU A 89 8.97 -1.40 17.35
N GLY A 90 9.37 -2.67 17.31
CA GLY A 90 10.38 -3.19 16.40
C GLY A 90 10.00 -3.04 14.93
N GLN A 91 8.75 -3.36 14.57
CA GLN A 91 8.22 -3.18 13.22
C GLN A 91 8.13 -1.68 12.85
N ILE A 92 7.66 -0.82 13.75
CA ILE A 92 7.63 0.63 13.52
C ILE A 92 9.06 1.17 13.34
N GLY A 93 9.98 0.75 14.21
CA GLY A 93 11.40 1.12 14.15
C GLY A 93 12.06 0.67 12.85
N PHE A 94 11.75 -0.54 12.38
CA PHE A 94 12.20 -1.04 11.08
C PHE A 94 11.71 -0.16 9.93
N LEU A 95 10.39 0.06 9.82
CA LEU A 95 9.79 0.89 8.76
C LEU A 95 10.34 2.32 8.78
N ALA A 96 10.48 2.92 9.96
CA ALA A 96 11.07 4.25 10.13
C ALA A 96 12.54 4.28 9.69
N ASN A 97 13.30 3.21 9.94
CA ASN A 97 14.69 3.11 9.50
C ASN A 97 14.82 2.94 7.99
N VAL A 98 13.89 2.25 7.30
CA VAL A 98 13.87 2.25 5.82
C VAL A 98 13.81 3.68 5.29
N VAL A 99 12.92 4.50 5.86
CA VAL A 99 12.81 5.93 5.50
C VAL A 99 14.09 6.70 5.84
N ARG A 100 14.72 6.46 7.00
CA ARG A 100 15.99 7.11 7.37
C ARG A 100 17.12 6.77 6.40
N LEU A 101 17.26 5.50 6.05
CA LEU A 101 18.26 5.04 5.07
C LEU A 101 18.03 5.71 3.71
N TYR A 102 16.78 5.74 3.22
CA TYR A 102 16.40 6.47 2.01
C TYR A 102 16.79 7.95 2.08
N ARG A 103 16.58 8.56 3.25
CA ARG A 103 16.91 9.96 3.49
C ARG A 103 18.42 10.24 3.59
N GLY A 104 19.25 9.21 3.70
CA GLY A 104 20.68 9.32 3.98
C GLY A 104 20.99 9.62 5.45
N ASP A 105 20.00 9.49 6.34
CA ASP A 105 20.15 9.68 7.78
C ASP A 105 20.75 8.41 8.41
N LYS A 106 21.41 8.56 9.56
CA LYS A 106 21.82 7.41 10.36
C LYS A 106 20.58 6.67 10.87
N ALA A 107 20.66 5.34 10.88
CA ALA A 107 19.66 4.51 11.53
C ALA A 107 19.53 4.88 13.02
N ASP A 108 18.31 4.81 13.52
CA ASP A 108 17.94 5.16 14.88
C ASP A 108 17.10 4.01 15.45
N TYR A 109 17.62 3.40 16.51
CA TYR A 109 17.01 2.26 17.17
C TYR A 109 16.45 2.62 18.55
N SER A 110 16.27 3.92 18.83
CA SER A 110 15.59 4.37 20.05
C SER A 110 14.17 3.82 20.15
N LEU A 111 13.48 3.67 19.01
CA LEU A 111 12.23 2.93 18.88
C LEU A 111 12.50 1.55 18.28
N GLY A 112 12.00 0.50 18.93
CA GLY A 112 12.13 -0.89 18.47
C GLY A 112 13.45 -1.58 18.82
N GLY A 113 14.47 -0.84 19.27
CA GLY A 113 15.68 -1.40 19.87
C GLY A 113 16.38 -2.45 19.00
N LYS A 114 16.76 -3.57 19.64
CA LYS A 114 17.46 -4.68 18.98
C LYS A 114 16.62 -5.34 17.88
N GLU A 115 15.30 -5.44 18.05
CA GLU A 115 14.42 -6.05 17.04
C GLU A 115 14.48 -5.27 15.72
N ALA A 116 14.38 -3.94 15.79
CA ALA A 116 14.53 -3.08 14.61
C ALA A 116 15.94 -3.16 14.01
N GLU A 117 16.98 -3.18 14.84
CA GLU A 117 18.37 -3.28 14.39
C GLU A 117 18.67 -4.61 13.68
N GLU A 118 18.23 -5.72 14.25
CA GLU A 118 18.37 -7.05 13.66
C GLU A 118 17.62 -7.12 12.33
N LYS A 119 16.39 -6.59 12.27
CA LYS A 119 15.61 -6.60 11.03
C LYS A 119 16.23 -5.72 9.93
N ILE A 120 16.76 -4.55 10.28
CA ILE A 120 17.50 -3.71 9.32
C ILE A 120 18.75 -4.43 8.80
N LYS A 121 19.49 -5.13 9.67
CA LYS A 121 20.67 -5.90 9.24
C LYS A 121 20.34 -7.12 8.41
N GLU A 122 19.21 -7.78 8.70
CA GLU A 122 18.68 -8.88 7.90
C GLU A 122 18.37 -8.42 6.47
N VAL A 123 17.69 -7.28 6.34
CA VAL A 123 17.15 -6.79 5.07
C VAL A 123 18.19 -6.00 4.25
N PHE A 124 18.98 -5.13 4.88
CA PHE A 124 19.94 -4.23 4.22
C PHE A 124 21.41 -4.57 4.52
N GLY A 125 21.68 -5.67 5.25
CA GLY A 125 23.02 -6.13 5.58
C GLY A 125 23.67 -5.42 6.78
N LYS A 126 24.89 -5.86 7.14
CA LYS A 126 25.62 -5.40 8.34
C LYS A 126 25.98 -3.90 8.35
N LYS A 127 26.13 -3.30 7.17
CA LYS A 127 26.36 -1.86 6.97
C LYS A 127 25.16 -1.33 6.18
N PRO A 128 24.02 -1.09 6.85
CA PRO A 128 22.77 -0.84 6.15
C PRO A 128 22.86 0.44 5.33
N ALA A 129 22.54 0.32 4.05
CA ALA A 129 22.35 1.41 3.11
C ALA A 129 21.05 1.16 2.35
N TYR A 130 20.38 2.22 1.93
CA TYR A 130 19.14 2.07 1.17
C TYR A 130 19.39 1.35 -0.16
N ALA A 131 18.50 0.42 -0.48
CA ALA A 131 18.37 -0.20 -1.79
C ALA A 131 16.88 -0.45 -2.07
N ASP A 132 16.49 -0.44 -3.35
CA ASP A 132 15.16 -0.89 -3.74
C ASP A 132 15.08 -2.42 -3.55
N LEU A 133 13.99 -2.86 -2.95
CA LEU A 133 13.74 -4.26 -2.61
C LEU A 133 12.33 -4.64 -3.04
N ALA A 134 12.24 -5.63 -3.94
CA ALA A 134 10.97 -6.10 -4.47
C ALA A 134 10.03 -6.57 -3.35
N GLY A 135 8.77 -6.14 -3.42
CA GLY A 135 7.75 -6.40 -2.39
C GLY A 135 7.88 -5.59 -1.10
N LEU A 136 8.94 -4.77 -0.95
CA LEU A 136 9.15 -3.95 0.25
C LEU A 136 9.23 -2.46 -0.04
N CYS A 137 10.22 -2.01 -0.81
CA CYS A 137 10.41 -0.57 -1.05
C CYS A 137 11.02 -0.25 -2.41
N LYS A 138 10.59 0.86 -3.00
CA LYS A 138 11.15 1.41 -4.23
C LYS A 138 11.13 2.93 -4.19
N VAL A 139 12.21 3.56 -4.65
CA VAL A 139 12.20 4.98 -4.99
C VAL A 139 11.75 5.12 -6.45
N ALA A 140 10.71 5.92 -6.68
CA ALA A 140 10.30 6.29 -8.04
C ALA A 140 10.48 7.80 -8.24
N SER A 141 10.95 8.17 -9.42
CA SER A 141 11.02 9.55 -9.89
C SER A 141 9.62 10.11 -10.18
N VAL A 142 9.48 11.43 -10.17
CA VAL A 142 8.25 12.11 -10.61
C VAL A 142 7.86 11.71 -12.04
N SER A 143 8.83 11.48 -12.92
CA SER A 143 8.59 10.97 -14.28
C SER A 143 7.99 9.56 -14.29
N GLU A 144 8.54 8.61 -13.52
CA GLU A 144 7.96 7.27 -13.40
C GLU A 144 6.54 7.31 -12.83
N ILE A 145 6.27 8.23 -11.89
CA ILE A 145 4.94 8.42 -11.32
C ILE A 145 3.96 9.00 -12.34
N ALA A 146 4.43 9.91 -13.20
CA ALA A 146 3.62 10.48 -14.29
C ALA A 146 3.23 9.39 -15.31
N GLU A 147 4.14 8.49 -15.67
CA GLU A 147 3.86 7.34 -16.55
C GLU A 147 2.80 6.39 -15.94
N GLN A 148 2.75 6.29 -14.61
CA GLN A 148 1.73 5.55 -13.87
C GLN A 148 0.43 6.35 -13.65
N GLY A 149 0.25 7.48 -14.35
CA GLY A 149 -0.94 8.31 -14.28
C GLY A 149 -1.13 9.02 -12.93
N TYR A 150 -0.02 9.41 -12.30
CA TYR A 150 0.02 10.07 -10.99
C TYR A 150 -0.62 9.25 -9.86
N SER A 151 -0.51 7.92 -9.95
CA SER A 151 -0.86 7.02 -8.85
C SER A 151 0.19 7.12 -7.75
N LEU A 152 -0.25 7.24 -6.50
CA LEU A 152 0.60 7.14 -5.31
C LEU A 152 0.46 5.80 -4.58
N ASN A 153 -0.11 4.78 -5.24
CA ASN A 153 -0.26 3.46 -4.67
C ASN A 153 1.08 2.69 -4.71
N PRO A 154 1.67 2.35 -3.54
CA PRO A 154 2.96 1.64 -3.49
C PRO A 154 2.99 0.34 -4.27
N GLY A 155 1.87 -0.39 -4.35
CA GLY A 155 1.80 -1.67 -5.05
C GLY A 155 2.13 -1.60 -6.55
N ARG A 156 2.05 -0.41 -7.18
CA ARG A 156 2.47 -0.21 -8.58
C ARG A 156 3.98 -0.14 -8.76
N TYR A 157 4.72 0.14 -7.69
CA TYR A 157 6.13 0.46 -7.73
C TYR A 157 6.97 -0.63 -7.10
N VAL A 158 6.57 -1.15 -5.93
CA VAL A 158 7.40 -2.09 -5.16
C VAL A 158 7.51 -3.48 -5.80
N GLY A 159 6.62 -3.84 -6.72
CA GLY A 159 6.55 -5.19 -7.28
C GLY A 159 6.12 -6.23 -6.24
N VAL A 160 6.39 -7.51 -6.53
CA VAL A 160 6.09 -8.64 -5.66
C VAL A 160 7.39 -9.19 -5.08
N ALA A 161 7.38 -9.65 -3.82
CA ALA A 161 8.56 -10.27 -3.23
C ALA A 161 8.93 -11.56 -3.99
N ALA A 162 10.22 -11.85 -4.11
CA ALA A 162 10.69 -13.06 -4.76
C ALA A 162 10.11 -14.32 -4.08
N GLY A 163 9.37 -15.14 -4.83
CA GLY A 163 8.68 -16.33 -4.31
C GLY A 163 7.19 -16.14 -3.99
N GLU A 164 6.66 -14.92 -4.08
CA GLU A 164 5.22 -14.64 -4.02
C GLU A 164 4.60 -14.39 -5.41
N GLU A 165 5.39 -14.57 -6.48
CA GLU A 165 4.89 -14.54 -7.85
C GLU A 165 4.00 -15.76 -8.09
N MET A 166 2.71 -15.53 -8.36
CA MET A 166 1.85 -16.58 -8.88
C MET A 166 2.32 -16.93 -10.29
N ASP A 167 2.64 -18.19 -10.54
CA ASP A 167 2.89 -18.62 -11.91
C ASP A 167 1.59 -18.58 -12.74
N GLU A 168 1.73 -18.64 -14.06
CA GLU A 168 0.57 -18.55 -14.96
C GLU A 168 -0.45 -19.66 -14.73
N ASP A 169 -0.03 -20.83 -14.27
CA ASP A 169 -0.89 -21.98 -14.08
C ASP A 169 -1.71 -21.83 -12.78
N ASP A 170 -1.09 -21.36 -11.69
CA ASP A 170 -1.79 -20.99 -10.45
C ASP A 170 -2.81 -19.86 -10.69
N PHE A 171 -2.46 -18.88 -11.52
CA PHE A 171 -3.41 -17.83 -11.93
C PHE A 171 -4.61 -18.41 -12.70
N LYS A 172 -4.37 -19.27 -13.70
CA LYS A 172 -5.44 -19.87 -14.50
C LYS A 172 -6.35 -20.73 -13.65
N GLU A 173 -5.80 -21.52 -12.73
CA GLU A 173 -6.57 -22.37 -11.83
C GLU A 173 -7.47 -21.54 -10.90
N ARG A 174 -6.91 -20.52 -10.24
CA ARG A 174 -7.69 -19.60 -9.39
C ARG A 174 -8.75 -18.83 -10.17
N PHE A 175 -8.41 -18.35 -11.36
CA PHE A 175 -9.35 -17.64 -12.21
C PHE A 175 -10.51 -18.54 -12.64
N ALA A 176 -10.23 -19.78 -13.06
CA ALA A 176 -11.25 -20.74 -13.43
C ALA A 176 -12.19 -21.06 -12.27
N ALA A 177 -11.66 -21.25 -11.06
CA ALA A 177 -12.46 -21.48 -9.85
C ALA A 177 -13.38 -20.29 -9.54
N LEU A 178 -12.84 -19.07 -9.52
CA LEU A 178 -13.62 -17.84 -9.30
C LEU A 178 -14.67 -17.61 -10.40
N HIS A 179 -14.35 -17.94 -11.65
CA HIS A 179 -15.27 -17.81 -12.76
C HIS A 179 -16.45 -18.79 -12.63
N ALA A 180 -16.19 -20.04 -12.25
CA ALA A 180 -17.24 -21.02 -11.99
C ALA A 180 -18.15 -20.59 -10.84
N GLU A 181 -17.59 -20.04 -9.75
CA GLU A 181 -18.38 -19.48 -8.65
C GLU A 181 -19.24 -18.28 -9.11
N PHE A 182 -18.67 -17.39 -9.91
CA PHE A 182 -19.40 -16.27 -10.50
C PHE A 182 -20.58 -16.73 -11.37
N GLU A 183 -20.40 -17.75 -12.22
CA GLU A 183 -21.48 -18.31 -13.04
C GLU A 183 -22.61 -18.89 -12.19
N GLU A 184 -22.27 -19.60 -11.12
CA GLU A 184 -23.26 -20.19 -10.21
C GLU A 184 -24.05 -19.11 -9.46
N LEU A 185 -23.37 -18.11 -8.90
CA LEU A 185 -24.02 -16.96 -8.26
C LEU A 185 -24.91 -16.19 -9.24
N THR A 186 -24.52 -16.09 -10.51
CA THR A 186 -25.33 -15.43 -11.56
C THR A 186 -26.60 -16.23 -11.87
N LYS A 187 -26.52 -17.56 -11.97
CA LYS A 187 -27.69 -18.43 -12.14
C LYS A 187 -28.67 -18.27 -10.97
N GLN A 188 -28.15 -18.26 -9.75
CA GLN A 188 -28.95 -18.05 -8.55
C GLN A 188 -29.62 -16.67 -8.54
N ALA A 189 -28.88 -15.62 -8.89
CA ALA A 189 -29.43 -14.26 -9.01
C ALA A 189 -30.59 -14.18 -10.01
N HIS A 190 -30.44 -14.77 -11.21
CA HIS A 190 -31.52 -14.80 -12.20
C HIS A 190 -32.74 -15.64 -11.77
N SER A 191 -32.52 -16.70 -11.00
CA SER A 191 -33.62 -17.47 -10.41
C SER A 191 -34.42 -16.60 -9.43
N LEU A 192 -33.70 -15.89 -8.54
CA LEU A 192 -34.30 -15.00 -7.56
C LEU A 192 -35.03 -13.83 -8.23
N GLU A 193 -34.43 -13.24 -9.27
CA GLU A 193 -35.03 -12.19 -10.10
C GLU A 193 -36.40 -12.62 -10.67
N LYS A 194 -36.47 -13.83 -11.24
CA LYS A 194 -37.74 -14.38 -11.77
C LYS A 194 -38.81 -14.53 -10.69
N VAL A 195 -38.43 -15.03 -9.51
CA VAL A 195 -39.34 -15.17 -8.37
C VAL A 195 -39.85 -13.82 -7.91
N ILE A 196 -38.96 -12.83 -7.74
CA ILE A 196 -39.32 -11.47 -7.34
C ILE A 196 -40.25 -10.83 -8.38
N SER A 197 -39.94 -10.95 -9.67
CA SER A 197 -40.76 -10.41 -10.76
C SER A 197 -42.16 -11.02 -10.78
N LYS A 198 -42.26 -12.34 -10.57
CA LYS A 198 -43.55 -13.03 -10.47
C LYS A 198 -44.36 -12.52 -9.28
N ASN A 199 -43.76 -12.47 -8.09
CA ASN A 199 -44.44 -11.99 -6.88
C ASN A 199 -44.86 -10.52 -7.01
N ALA A 200 -44.03 -9.68 -7.64
CA ALA A 200 -44.36 -8.27 -7.87
C ALA A 200 -45.59 -8.11 -8.78
N LYS A 201 -45.71 -8.92 -9.85
CA LYS A 201 -46.93 -8.93 -10.69
C LYS A 201 -48.16 -9.34 -9.90
N GLU A 202 -48.06 -10.37 -9.08
CA GLU A 202 -49.17 -10.83 -8.23
C GLU A 202 -49.63 -9.75 -7.22
N ILE A 203 -48.70 -8.94 -6.71
CA ILE A 203 -48.99 -7.87 -5.74
C ILE A 203 -49.53 -6.60 -6.42
N LEU A 204 -48.95 -6.21 -7.57
CA LEU A 204 -49.24 -4.93 -8.22
C LEU A 204 -50.40 -4.99 -9.23
N GLY A 205 -50.82 -6.19 -9.65
CA GLY A 205 -51.88 -6.40 -10.64
C GLY A 205 -51.34 -6.70 -12.03
#